data_AF-A0A7R9R111-F1
#
_entry.id   AF-A0A7R9R111-F1
#
_cell.length_a   1.000
_cell.length_b   1.000
_cell.length_c   1.000
_cell.angle_alpha   90.00
_cell.angle_beta   90.00
_cell.angle_gamma   90.00
#
_symmetry.space_group_name_H-M   'P 1'
#
loop_
_entity.id
_entity.type
_entity.pdbx_description
1 polymer ?
#
loop_
_entity_poly.entity_id
_entity_poly.type
_entity_poly.pdbx_seq_one_letter_code
_entity_poly.pdbx_strand_id
1 'polypeptide(L)'
;VVIVDQVRCIPALELSGIPWVATCSFNPLVFLPDERTPPYMSGLSITSPKSEWKAFKNAINSAEYPNWKLFNDWVVSRGITTLEVNRFNRD
;
A
#
# COMPACT_ATOMS: atom_id res chain seq x y z
N VAL A 1 -2.10 20.38 11.96
CA VAL A 1 -2.20 19.36 10.90
C VAL A 1 -0.85 18.68 10.80
N VAL A 2 -0.79 17.35 10.89
CA VAL A 2 0.44 16.56 10.72
C VAL A 2 0.58 16.16 9.25
N ILE A 3 1.77 16.30 8.68
CA ILE A 3 2.06 15.85 7.30
C ILE A 3 3.01 14.66 7.40
N VAL A 4 2.66 13.56 6.73
CA VAL A 4 3.42 12.32 6.79
C VAL A 4 3.76 11.88 5.37
N ASP A 5 5.05 11.73 5.06
CA ASP A 5 5.53 11.09 3.85
C ASP A 5 5.87 9.62 4.15
N GLN A 6 4.83 8.77 4.23
CA GLN A 6 4.95 7.34 4.56
C GLN A 6 3.92 6.51 3.82
N VAL A 7 4.29 5.27 3.48
CA VAL A 7 3.40 4.24 2.89
C VAL A 7 2.84 3.27 3.94
N ARG A 8 3.06 3.54 5.23
CA ARG A 8 2.68 2.66 6.33
C ARG A 8 1.64 3.35 7.21
N CYS A 9 0.66 2.57 7.66
CA CYS A 9 -0.27 2.92 8.72
C CYS A 9 0.53 3.24 9.99
N ILE A 10 0.21 4.35 10.66
CA ILE A 10 0.84 4.74 11.92
C ILE A 10 -0.24 4.71 12.99
N PRO A 11 -0.34 3.61 13.78
CA PRO A 11 -1.41 3.47 14.76
C PRO A 11 -1.53 4.64 15.74
N ALA A 12 -0.41 5.23 16.13
CA ALA A 12 -0.41 6.41 16.99
C ALA A 12 -1.13 7.60 16.35
N LEU A 13 -0.97 7.82 15.04
CA LEU A 13 -1.65 8.91 14.34
C LEU A 13 -3.13 8.58 14.10
N GLU A 14 -3.42 7.36 13.64
CA GLU A 14 -4.80 6.86 13.43
C GLU A 14 -5.66 7.01 14.70
N LEU A 15 -5.09 6.69 15.86
CA LEU A 15 -5.79 6.75 17.15
C LEU A 15 -5.74 8.12 17.83
N SER A 16 -4.93 9.07 17.33
CA SER A 16 -4.71 10.36 17.99
C SER A 16 -5.89 11.33 17.88
N GLY A 17 -6.74 11.17 16.87
CA GLY A 17 -7.77 12.15 16.49
C GLY A 17 -7.20 13.47 15.94
N ILE A 18 -5.88 13.59 15.78
CA ILE A 18 -5.23 14.78 15.24
C ILE A 18 -5.41 14.78 13.71
N PRO A 19 -5.87 15.89 13.09
CA PRO A 19 -5.93 16.00 11.65
C PRO A 19 -4.54 15.79 11.01
N TRP A 20 -4.46 14.86 10.06
CA TRP A 20 -3.23 14.53 9.35
C TRP A 20 -3.47 14.31 7.86
N VAL A 21 -2.40 14.41 7.07
CA VAL A 21 -2.40 14.24 5.62
C VAL A 21 -1.23 13.35 5.21
N ALA A 22 -1.53 12.29 4.44
CA ALA A 22 -0.52 11.49 3.78
C ALA A 22 0.01 12.23 2.55
N THR A 23 1.31 12.18 2.33
CA THR A 23 1.98 12.66 1.12
C THR A 23 2.68 11.51 0.43
N CYS A 24 2.81 11.62 -0.90
CA CYS A 24 3.47 10.65 -1.75
C CYS A 24 4.65 11.31 -2.46
N SER A 25 5.87 11.03 -2.02
CA SER A 25 7.07 11.44 -2.78
C SER A 25 7.48 10.44 -3.88
N PHE A 26 6.82 9.28 -3.95
CA PHE A 26 7.11 8.19 -4.89
C PHE A 26 5.99 8.01 -5.93
N ASN A 27 5.95 6.85 -6.60
CA ASN A 27 5.03 6.54 -7.68
C ASN A 27 3.55 6.69 -7.22
N PRO A 28 2.78 7.63 -7.80
CA PRO A 28 1.38 7.86 -7.41
C PRO A 28 0.47 6.63 -7.55
N LEU A 29 0.85 5.66 -8.40
CA LEU A 29 0.12 4.40 -8.56
C LEU A 29 0.12 3.54 -7.28
N VAL A 30 0.98 3.84 -6.30
CA VAL A 30 0.91 3.20 -4.99
C VAL A 30 -0.39 3.55 -4.25
N PHE A 31 -0.91 4.77 -4.43
CA PHE A 31 -2.15 5.26 -3.81
C PHE A 31 -3.36 5.13 -4.75
N LEU A 32 -3.14 5.17 -6.06
CA LEU A 32 -4.20 5.16 -7.06
C LEU A 32 -4.11 3.90 -7.93
N PRO A 33 -4.47 2.71 -7.41
CA PRO A 33 -4.51 1.50 -8.21
C PRO A 33 -5.55 1.64 -9.33
N ASP A 34 -5.11 1.46 -10.58
CA ASP A 34 -5.98 1.50 -11.75
C ASP A 34 -5.61 0.37 -12.72
N GLU A 35 -6.58 -0.44 -13.13
CA GLU A 35 -6.37 -1.57 -14.05
C GLU A 35 -5.91 -1.15 -15.45
N ARG A 36 -6.10 0.13 -15.80
CA ARG A 36 -5.61 0.75 -17.04
C ARG A 36 -4.10 1.04 -16.97
N THR A 37 -3.50 1.03 -15.79
CA THR A 37 -2.09 1.37 -15.55
C THR A 37 -1.25 0.17 -15.13
N PRO A 38 0.05 0.13 -15.47
CA PRO A 38 0.93 -0.97 -15.06
C PRO A 38 1.08 -1.01 -13.53
N PRO A 39 1.40 -2.18 -12.94
CA PRO A 39 1.61 -2.27 -11.50
C PRO A 39 2.68 -1.28 -11.03
N TYR A 40 2.49 -0.67 -9.86
CA TYR A 40 3.45 0.28 -9.29
C TYR A 40 4.83 -0.39 -9.15
N MET A 41 5.89 0.38 -9.40
CA MET A 41 7.29 -0.07 -9.33
C MET A 41 7.69 -1.24 -10.26
N SER A 42 6.82 -1.67 -11.18
CA SER A 42 7.12 -2.80 -12.07
C SER A 42 8.10 -2.47 -13.20
N GLY A 43 8.25 -1.19 -13.56
CA GLY A 43 8.97 -0.76 -14.76
C GLY A 43 8.26 -1.11 -16.08
N LEU A 44 7.09 -1.75 -16.02
CA LEU A 44 6.29 -2.10 -17.19
C LEU A 44 5.60 -0.86 -17.77
N SER A 45 5.38 -0.84 -19.07
CA SER A 45 4.67 0.24 -19.74
C SER A 45 3.17 -0.08 -19.88
N ILE A 46 2.38 0.93 -20.24
CA ILE A 46 0.96 0.75 -20.59
C ILE A 46 0.74 -0.19 -21.78
N THR A 47 1.76 -0.40 -22.62
CA THR A 47 1.72 -1.27 -23.79
C THR A 47 2.30 -2.66 -23.52
N SER A 48 2.89 -2.90 -22.34
CA SER A 48 3.36 -4.24 -21.96
C SER A 48 2.18 -5.22 -21.86
N PRO A 49 2.37 -6.50 -22.20
CA PRO A 49 1.34 -7.53 -22.07
C PRO A 49 0.73 -7.58 -20.66
N LYS A 50 -0.60 -7.64 -20.57
CA LYS A 50 -1.33 -7.76 -19.28
C LYS A 50 -0.95 -9.03 -18.51
N SER A 51 -0.45 -10.06 -19.19
CA SER A 51 0.10 -11.27 -18.58
C SER A 51 1.33 -10.97 -17.70
N GLU A 52 2.22 -10.08 -18.15
CA GLU A 52 3.38 -9.64 -17.38
C GLU A 52 2.96 -8.83 -16.15
N TRP A 53 1.93 -8.01 -16.28
CA TRP A 53 1.38 -7.24 -15.16
C TRP A 53 0.82 -8.19 -14.10
N LYS A 54 0.10 -9.24 -14.53
CA LYS A 54 -0.43 -10.27 -13.64
C LYS A 54 0.70 -11.06 -12.98
N ALA A 55 1.73 -11.44 -13.73
CA ALA A 55 2.89 -12.15 -13.22
C ALA A 55 3.62 -11.33 -12.14
N PHE A 56 3.86 -10.04 -12.39
CA PHE A 56 4.48 -9.13 -11.44
C PHE A 56 3.62 -8.96 -10.18
N LYS A 57 2.32 -8.69 -10.32
CA LYS A 57 1.40 -8.58 -9.18
C LYS A 57 1.40 -9.84 -8.32
N ASN A 58 1.38 -11.01 -8.93
CA ASN A 58 1.44 -12.28 -8.21
C ASN A 58 2.76 -12.42 -7.46
N ALA A 59 3.89 -12.12 -8.11
CA ALA A 59 5.21 -12.22 -7.50
C ALA A 59 5.37 -11.29 -6.29
N ILE A 60 5.00 -10.01 -6.44
CA ILE A 60 5.01 -9.03 -5.34
C ILE A 60 4.05 -9.46 -4.24
N ASN A 61 2.83 -9.86 -4.59
CA ASN A 61 1.85 -10.30 -3.58
C ASN A 61 2.37 -11.48 -2.76
N SER A 62 2.98 -12.48 -3.40
CA SER A 62 3.55 -13.63 -2.69
C SER A 62 4.75 -13.24 -1.82
N ALA A 63 5.60 -12.33 -2.29
CA ALA A 63 6.78 -11.88 -1.56
C ALA A 63 6.42 -10.99 -0.35
N GLU A 64 5.41 -10.13 -0.48
CA GLU A 64 5.04 -9.17 0.55
C GLU A 64 4.06 -9.72 1.58
N TYR A 65 3.23 -10.70 1.22
CA TYR A 65 2.17 -11.22 2.08
C TYR A 65 2.60 -11.61 3.49
N PRO A 66 3.75 -12.29 3.72
CA PRO A 66 4.18 -12.59 5.08
C PRO A 66 4.44 -11.34 5.93
N ASN A 67 5.08 -10.32 5.34
CA ASN A 67 5.37 -9.05 6.01
C ASN A 67 4.09 -8.23 6.21
N TRP A 68 3.23 -8.19 5.20
CA TRP A 68 1.92 -7.57 5.28
C TRP A 68 1.11 -8.19 6.42
N LYS A 69 1.03 -9.52 6.47
CA LYS A 69 0.26 -10.23 7.50
C LYS A 69 0.78 -9.91 8.91
N LEU A 70 2.09 -9.99 9.11
CA LEU A 70 2.72 -9.63 10.39
C LEU A 70 2.36 -8.21 10.81
N PHE A 71 2.47 -7.26 9.88
CA PHE A 71 2.16 -5.86 10.14
C PHE A 71 0.66 -5.64 10.40
N ASN A 72 -0.20 -6.25 9.61
CA ASN A 72 -1.65 -6.18 9.76
C ASN A 72 -2.11 -6.75 11.10
N ASP A 73 -1.58 -7.93 11.49
CA ASP A 73 -1.88 -8.53 12.78
C ASP A 73 -1.49 -7.59 13.93
N TRP A 74 -0.33 -6.92 13.81
CA TRP A 74 0.09 -5.90 14.77
C TRP A 74 -0.84 -4.67 14.76
N VAL A 75 -1.21 -4.13 13.59
CA VAL A 75 -2.14 -3.00 13.47
C VAL A 75 -3.50 -3.34 14.11
N VAL A 76 -4.04 -4.51 13.79
CA VAL A 76 -5.30 -5.02 14.37
C VAL A 76 -5.20 -5.17 15.88
N SER A 77 -4.07 -5.65 16.40
CA SER A 77 -3.83 -5.74 17.86
C SER A 77 -3.86 -4.37 18.57
N ARG A 78 -3.72 -3.25 17.84
CA ARG A 78 -3.84 -1.88 18.37
C ARG A 78 -5.26 -1.33 18.34
N GLY A 79 -6.25 -2.12 17.91
CA GLY A 79 -7.65 -1.70 17.82
C GLY A 79 -8.00 -1.01 16.50
N ILE A 80 -7.16 -1.18 15.47
CA ILE A 80 -7.31 -0.55 14.16
C ILE A 80 -7.84 -1.60 13.17
N THR A 81 -8.88 -1.28 12.39
CA THR A 81 -9.41 -2.15 11.32
C THR A 81 -8.31 -2.68 10.40
N THR A 82 -8.49 -3.91 9.93
CA THR A 82 -7.56 -4.58 9.00
C THR A 82 -7.25 -3.71 7.79
N LEU A 83 -6.01 -3.82 7.32
CA LEU A 83 -5.54 -3.28 6.06
C LEU A 83 -6.01 -4.18 4.91
N GLU A 84 -6.11 -3.64 3.70
CA GLU A 84 -6.29 -4.45 2.50
C GLU A 84 -5.08 -5.37 2.29
N VAL A 85 -5.29 -6.51 1.62
CA VAL A 85 -4.22 -7.50 1.37
C VAL A 85 -3.08 -6.86 0.59
N ASN A 86 -1.85 -6.99 1.12
CA ASN A 86 -0.63 -6.38 0.59
C ASN A 86 -0.67 -4.85 0.50
N ARG A 87 -1.55 -4.20 1.26
CA ARG A 87 -1.51 -2.77 1.53
C ARG A 87 -0.99 -2.53 2.93
N PHE A 88 -0.15 -1.52 3.05
CA PHE A 88 0.45 -1.18 4.33
C PHE A 88 -0.05 0.14 4.89
N ASN A 89 -0.83 0.90 4.12
CA ASN A 89 -1.55 2.11 4.49
C ASN A 89 -3.06 1.92 4.26
N ARG A 90 -3.85 2.93 4.64
CA ARG A 90 -5.32 2.91 4.58
C ARG A 90 -5.90 3.78 3.46
N ASP A 91 -5.01 4.37 2.65
CA ASP A 91 -5.33 5.30 1.59
C ASP A 91 -5.91 4.58 0.35
#